data_AF-A0A288GU96-F1
#
_entry.id   AF-A0A288GU96-F1
#
_cell.length_a   1.000
_cell.length_b   1.000
_cell.length_c   1.000
_cell.angle_alpha   90.00
_cell.angle_beta   90.00
_cell.angle_gamma   90.00
#
_symmetry.space_group_name_H-M   'P 1'
#
loop_
_entity.id
_entity.type
_entity.pdbx_description
1 polymer ?
#
loop_
_entity_poly.entity_id
_entity_poly.type
_entity_poly.pdbx_seq_one_letter_code
_entity_poly.pdbx_strand_id
1 'polypeptide(L)'
;MNTIKPLDKTYSFDLDGNIAHLNTPVLFEEKQADGSRKLIEISVKDYDHNPKYADREQYRPLDNNREKTFMHARDSYKNAKHRGVEGLKIDMLEAINKQQFGPSFYRLLFDVWLQGRSFSINTARGHTPDNIKNSIQDSLMTLLSPKGLSIMAQNIRNRYQLVNNDSDTTVIWWYLDRCTMYYGGANIELRKHHMISHITNSSLIKTIYQDKYIHWFHDFSKEILKSEIDYPVKMGFSDDGYDNTKYMLECFLSMREKKTLPYDNMKFRVYYTGEHIDVVQKNIEEEIIKILGSIDGVIVEKKQHSLADYYKELQVNGESIFQDDKHNYDDKIYESLKIML
;
A
#
# COMPACT_ATOMS: atom_id res chain seq x y z
N MET A 1 2.07 33.62 11.89
CA MET A 1 2.46 32.93 10.65
C MET A 1 2.21 31.45 10.87
N ASN A 2 1.28 30.83 10.13
CA ASN A 2 1.08 29.39 10.21
C ASN A 2 2.32 28.72 9.64
N THR A 3 3.11 28.08 10.51
CA THR A 3 4.24 27.24 10.11
C THR A 3 3.71 26.17 9.17
N ILE A 4 4.19 26.20 7.93
CA ILE A 4 3.99 25.14 6.94
C ILE A 4 4.30 23.83 7.66
N LYS A 5 3.31 22.93 7.81
CA LYS A 5 3.62 21.58 8.29
C LYS A 5 4.44 20.92 7.18
N PRO A 6 5.70 20.57 7.44
CA PRO A 6 6.53 19.97 6.41
C PRO A 6 5.91 18.68 5.86
N LEU A 7 6.30 18.31 4.63
CA LEU A 7 6.10 16.95 4.12
C LEU A 7 7.08 16.04 4.88
N ASP A 8 6.74 15.77 6.14
CA ASP A 8 7.61 15.09 7.11
C ASP A 8 7.41 13.58 7.13
N LYS A 9 6.33 13.09 6.50
CA LYS A 9 5.96 11.68 6.54
C LYS A 9 5.31 11.24 5.23
N THR A 10 5.80 10.12 4.71
CA THR A 10 5.29 9.50 3.49
C THR A 10 5.25 7.97 3.62
N TYR A 11 4.45 7.30 2.79
CA TYR A 11 4.24 5.85 2.89
C TYR A 11 4.21 5.15 1.53
N SER A 12 4.58 3.88 1.53
CA SER A 12 4.43 2.96 0.41
C SER A 12 3.75 1.71 0.90
N PHE A 13 2.73 1.25 0.18
CA PHE A 13 1.90 0.12 0.59
C PHE A 13 1.81 -0.91 -0.53
N ASP A 14 1.87 -2.19 -0.16
CA ASP A 14 1.26 -3.24 -0.97
C ASP A 14 -0.27 -3.16 -0.91
N LEU A 15 -0.96 -3.65 -1.95
CA LEU A 15 -2.41 -3.65 -2.03
C LEU A 15 -3.04 -4.93 -1.45
N ASP A 16 -2.59 -6.09 -1.91
CA ASP A 16 -3.23 -7.38 -1.69
C ASP A 16 -2.86 -7.92 -0.31
N GLY A 17 -3.83 -8.27 0.51
CA GLY A 17 -3.55 -8.75 1.88
C GLY A 17 -3.11 -7.65 2.84
N ASN A 18 -2.45 -6.59 2.35
CA ASN A 18 -1.98 -5.47 3.15
C ASN A 18 -3.01 -4.32 3.28
N ILE A 19 -3.56 -3.79 2.18
CA ILE A 19 -4.62 -2.76 2.22
C ILE A 19 -6.00 -3.42 2.18
N ALA A 20 -6.20 -4.43 1.35
CA ALA A 20 -7.48 -5.09 1.18
C ALA A 20 -7.32 -6.57 0.82
N HIS A 21 -8.25 -7.39 1.29
CA HIS A 21 -8.36 -8.78 0.86
C HIS A 21 -9.27 -8.84 -0.37
N LEU A 22 -8.65 -8.88 -1.55
CA LEU A 22 -9.36 -8.84 -2.83
C LEU A 22 -9.80 -10.26 -3.25
N ASN A 23 -11.05 -10.41 -3.68
CA ASN A 23 -11.59 -11.70 -4.15
C ASN A 23 -11.27 -11.95 -5.65
N THR A 24 -10.16 -11.42 -6.14
CA THR A 24 -9.75 -11.56 -7.54
C THR A 24 -9.63 -13.03 -7.92
N PRO A 25 -10.34 -13.51 -8.96
CA PRO A 25 -10.24 -14.90 -9.38
C PRO A 25 -8.85 -15.23 -9.93
N VAL A 26 -8.34 -16.40 -9.57
CA VAL A 26 -7.13 -17.02 -10.11
C VAL A 26 -7.45 -18.42 -10.59
N LEU A 27 -6.90 -18.79 -11.75
CA LEU A 27 -7.27 -20.00 -12.48
C LEU A 27 -6.20 -21.08 -12.38
N PHE A 28 -6.55 -22.22 -11.79
CA PHE A 28 -5.64 -23.35 -11.60
C PHE A 28 -6.18 -24.63 -12.22
N GLU A 29 -5.30 -25.61 -12.39
CA GLU A 29 -5.66 -26.98 -12.74
C GLU A 29 -5.49 -27.89 -11.54
N GLU A 30 -6.57 -28.58 -11.14
CA GLU A 30 -6.58 -29.57 -10.07
C GLU A 30 -6.55 -30.99 -10.64
N LYS A 31 -5.63 -31.82 -10.13
CA LYS A 31 -5.55 -33.25 -10.47
C LYS A 31 -6.75 -34.00 -9.90
N GLN A 32 -7.46 -34.72 -10.76
CA GLN A 32 -8.56 -35.59 -10.36
C GLN A 32 -8.06 -37.01 -10.06
N ALA A 33 -8.90 -37.83 -9.43
CA ALA A 33 -8.55 -39.20 -9.05
C ALA A 33 -8.19 -40.10 -10.25
N ASP A 34 -8.77 -39.83 -11.43
CA ASP A 34 -8.46 -40.52 -12.69
C ASP A 34 -7.20 -40.00 -13.40
N GLY A 35 -6.49 -39.03 -12.80
CA GLY A 35 -5.31 -38.39 -13.37
C GLY A 35 -5.60 -37.24 -14.34
N SER A 36 -6.86 -36.98 -14.68
CA SER A 36 -7.26 -35.82 -15.49
C SER A 36 -7.05 -34.50 -14.72
N ARG A 37 -7.07 -33.38 -15.45
CA ARG A 37 -6.90 -32.03 -14.89
C ARG A 37 -8.19 -31.24 -15.08
N LYS A 38 -8.74 -30.72 -13.98
CA LYS A 38 -9.94 -29.89 -13.99
C LYS A 38 -9.57 -28.43 -13.75
N LEU A 39 -10.11 -27.53 -14.56
CA LEU A 39 -10.03 -26.09 -14.29
C LEU A 39 -10.81 -25.77 -13.01
N ILE A 40 -10.14 -25.13 -12.06
CA ILE A 40 -10.75 -24.54 -10.87
C ILE A 40 -10.48 -23.04 -10.85
N GLU A 41 -11.42 -22.32 -10.25
CA GLU A 41 -11.33 -20.89 -10.01
C GLU A 41 -11.39 -20.68 -8.50
N ILE A 42 -10.40 -19.98 -7.96
CA ILE A 42 -10.27 -19.67 -6.53
C ILE A 42 -9.94 -18.19 -6.39
N SER A 43 -10.13 -17.58 -5.22
CA SER A 43 -9.71 -16.20 -5.02
C SER A 43 -8.19 -16.12 -4.81
N VAL A 44 -7.57 -14.98 -5.14
CA VAL A 44 -6.15 -14.73 -4.83
C VAL A 44 -5.91 -14.82 -3.32
N LYS A 45 -6.87 -14.34 -2.51
CA LYS A 45 -6.87 -14.51 -1.05
C LYS A 45 -6.78 -15.99 -0.65
N ASP A 46 -7.62 -16.86 -1.22
CA ASP A 46 -7.60 -18.29 -0.90
C ASP A 46 -6.30 -18.95 -1.37
N TYR A 47 -5.79 -18.54 -2.52
CA TYR A 47 -4.50 -19.03 -3.04
C TYR A 47 -3.35 -18.68 -2.07
N ASP A 48 -3.30 -17.45 -1.58
CA ASP A 48 -2.21 -16.97 -0.72
C ASP A 48 -2.28 -17.54 0.71
N HIS A 49 -3.50 -17.77 1.24
CA HIS A 49 -3.70 -18.16 2.64
C HIS A 49 -3.97 -19.66 2.85
N ASN A 50 -4.15 -20.45 1.78
CA ASN A 50 -4.44 -21.87 1.90
C ASN A 50 -3.25 -22.74 1.45
N PRO A 51 -2.52 -23.38 2.39
CA PRO A 51 -1.30 -24.13 2.07
C PRO A 51 -1.54 -25.34 1.16
N LYS A 52 -2.80 -25.80 1.00
CA LYS A 52 -3.11 -26.89 0.06
C LYS A 52 -2.73 -26.54 -1.38
N TYR A 53 -2.79 -25.26 -1.77
CA TYR A 53 -2.44 -24.82 -3.12
C TYR A 53 -0.92 -24.76 -3.35
N ALA A 54 -0.10 -25.00 -2.31
CA ALA A 54 1.34 -25.19 -2.46
C ALA A 54 1.70 -26.60 -2.98
N ASP A 55 0.78 -27.57 -2.93
CA ASP A 55 0.97 -28.90 -3.53
C ASP A 55 0.94 -28.78 -5.06
N ARG A 56 2.14 -28.80 -5.65
CA ARG A 56 2.33 -28.67 -7.11
C ARG A 56 1.98 -29.94 -7.89
N GLU A 57 1.83 -31.08 -7.21
CA GLU A 57 1.36 -32.30 -7.87
C GLU A 57 -0.16 -32.24 -8.05
N GLN A 58 -0.86 -31.81 -7.01
CA GLN A 58 -2.31 -31.66 -6.99
C GLN A 58 -2.78 -30.42 -7.76
N TYR A 59 -2.16 -29.27 -7.54
CA TYR A 59 -2.54 -27.99 -8.14
C TYR A 59 -1.41 -27.43 -9.00
N ARG A 60 -1.70 -27.00 -10.23
CA ARG A 60 -0.72 -26.34 -11.08
C ARG A 60 -1.29 -25.11 -11.78
N PRO A 61 -0.43 -24.13 -12.16
CA PRO A 61 -0.84 -23.01 -13.00
C PRO A 61 -1.59 -23.50 -14.25
N LEU A 62 -2.62 -22.78 -14.67
CA LEU A 62 -3.37 -23.05 -15.90
C LEU A 62 -2.41 -23.12 -17.11
N ASP A 63 -2.41 -24.24 -17.84
CA ASP A 63 -1.48 -24.54 -18.93
C ASP A 63 0.01 -24.40 -18.53
N ASN A 64 0.36 -24.62 -17.26
CA ASN A 64 1.69 -24.31 -16.69
C ASN A 64 2.14 -22.86 -16.91
N ASN A 65 1.19 -21.92 -17.06
CA ASN A 65 1.46 -20.53 -17.36
C ASN A 65 0.91 -19.63 -16.24
N ARG A 66 1.82 -18.96 -15.52
CA ARG A 66 1.45 -18.02 -14.46
C ARG A 66 0.70 -16.80 -14.98
N GLU A 67 1.03 -16.27 -16.15
CA GLU A 67 0.31 -15.11 -16.69
C GLU A 67 -1.15 -15.45 -17.02
N LYS A 68 -1.42 -16.68 -17.49
CA LYS A 68 -2.78 -17.20 -17.65
C LYS A 68 -3.49 -17.36 -16.31
N THR A 69 -2.79 -17.93 -15.33
CA THR A 69 -3.32 -18.19 -13.97
C THR A 69 -3.80 -16.91 -13.29
N PHE A 70 -3.01 -15.84 -13.39
CA PHE A 70 -3.30 -14.53 -12.78
C PHE A 70 -3.86 -13.53 -13.80
N MET A 71 -4.58 -13.99 -14.83
CA MET A 71 -5.05 -13.08 -15.89
C MET A 71 -5.94 -11.96 -15.36
N HIS A 72 -6.78 -12.24 -14.34
CA HIS A 72 -7.70 -11.26 -13.76
C HIS A 72 -7.03 -10.21 -12.85
N ALA A 73 -5.71 -10.34 -12.62
CA ALA A 73 -4.90 -9.35 -11.93
C ALA A 73 -4.26 -8.36 -12.93
N ARG A 74 -4.86 -8.16 -14.10
CA ARG A 74 -4.37 -7.33 -15.22
C ARG A 74 -5.55 -6.59 -15.85
N ASP A 75 -5.25 -5.50 -16.56
CA ASP A 75 -6.30 -4.71 -17.24
C ASP A 75 -6.87 -5.42 -18.48
N SER A 76 -6.05 -6.26 -19.12
CA SER A 76 -6.45 -6.97 -20.33
C SER A 76 -5.74 -8.32 -20.46
N TYR A 77 -6.46 -9.26 -21.05
CA TYR A 77 -5.93 -10.57 -21.44
C TYR A 77 -6.72 -11.11 -22.64
N LYS A 78 -6.07 -11.86 -23.53
CA LYS A 78 -6.72 -12.48 -24.70
C LYS A 78 -7.51 -13.73 -24.28
N ASN A 79 -8.55 -13.55 -23.48
CA ASN A 79 -9.45 -14.62 -23.02
C ASN A 79 -10.85 -14.03 -22.79
N ALA A 80 -11.88 -14.71 -23.29
CA ALA A 80 -13.28 -14.27 -23.15
C ALA A 80 -13.79 -14.22 -21.70
N LYS A 81 -13.16 -14.96 -20.77
CA LYS A 81 -13.48 -14.95 -19.35
C LYS A 81 -12.83 -13.77 -18.60
N HIS A 82 -11.86 -13.08 -19.20
CA HIS A 82 -11.16 -11.97 -18.54
C HIS A 82 -12.15 -10.85 -18.16
N ARG A 83 -12.01 -10.29 -16.95
CA ARG A 83 -12.97 -9.31 -16.40
C ARG A 83 -12.78 -7.88 -16.93
N GLY A 84 -11.75 -7.69 -17.76
CA GLY A 84 -11.42 -6.39 -18.35
C GLY A 84 -10.83 -5.42 -17.34
N VAL A 85 -10.74 -4.16 -17.76
CA VAL A 85 -10.12 -3.08 -16.97
C VAL A 85 -10.86 -2.81 -15.66
N GLU A 86 -12.17 -3.04 -15.63
CA GLU A 86 -13.01 -2.85 -14.44
C GLU A 86 -12.79 -3.89 -13.33
N GLY A 87 -12.04 -4.98 -13.61
CA GLY A 87 -11.87 -6.08 -12.67
C GLY A 87 -11.31 -5.65 -11.30
N LEU A 88 -10.29 -4.77 -11.30
CA LEU A 88 -9.69 -4.26 -10.06
C LEU A 88 -10.68 -3.39 -9.27
N LYS A 89 -11.38 -2.49 -9.95
CA LYS A 89 -12.38 -1.61 -9.33
C LYS A 89 -13.48 -2.43 -8.67
N ILE A 90 -14.00 -3.45 -9.36
CA ILE A 90 -15.03 -4.35 -8.82
C ILE A 90 -14.53 -5.01 -7.52
N ASP A 91 -13.31 -5.56 -7.53
CA ASP A 91 -12.74 -6.21 -6.35
C ASP A 91 -12.56 -5.24 -5.18
N MET A 92 -12.07 -4.03 -5.45
CA MET A 92 -11.86 -2.99 -4.44
C MET A 92 -13.18 -2.55 -3.80
N LEU A 93 -14.20 -2.27 -4.61
CA LEU A 93 -15.52 -1.88 -4.13
C LEU A 93 -16.19 -3.01 -3.36
N GLU A 94 -16.04 -4.26 -3.80
CA GLU A 94 -16.53 -5.43 -3.06
C GLU A 94 -15.85 -5.55 -1.70
N ALA A 95 -14.52 -5.41 -1.64
CA ALA A 95 -13.77 -5.46 -0.39
C ALA A 95 -14.21 -4.36 0.58
N ILE A 96 -14.47 -3.15 0.09
CA ILE A 96 -15.00 -2.04 0.90
C ILE A 96 -16.38 -2.37 1.44
N ASN A 97 -17.30 -2.78 0.57
CA ASN A 97 -18.68 -3.08 0.95
C ASN A 97 -18.76 -4.23 1.98
N LYS A 98 -17.86 -5.22 1.86
CA LYS A 98 -17.77 -6.36 2.77
C LYS A 98 -16.83 -6.13 3.95
N GLN A 99 -16.23 -4.94 4.08
CA GLN A 99 -15.24 -4.60 5.09
C GLN A 99 -14.06 -5.60 5.16
N GLN A 100 -13.64 -6.11 4.01
CA GLN A 100 -12.51 -7.03 3.86
C GLN A 100 -11.18 -6.26 3.79
N PHE A 101 -10.92 -5.47 4.83
CA PHE A 101 -9.74 -4.62 4.95
C PHE A 101 -8.52 -5.41 5.40
N GLY A 102 -7.37 -5.08 4.82
CA GLY A 102 -6.07 -5.59 5.26
C GLY A 102 -5.52 -4.78 6.45
N PRO A 103 -4.43 -5.26 7.07
CA PRO A 103 -3.87 -4.67 8.29
C PRO A 103 -3.41 -3.22 8.20
N SER A 104 -3.14 -2.70 6.99
CA SER A 104 -2.68 -1.33 6.76
C SER A 104 -3.78 -0.37 6.28
N PHE A 105 -5.02 -0.84 6.13
CA PHE A 105 -6.13 -0.04 5.64
C PHE A 105 -6.37 1.22 6.48
N TYR A 106 -6.48 1.07 7.81
CA TYR A 106 -6.76 2.23 8.68
C TYR A 106 -5.61 3.22 8.73
N ARG A 107 -4.36 2.76 8.54
CA ARG A 107 -3.22 3.66 8.36
C ARG A 107 -3.37 4.45 7.07
N LEU A 108 -3.68 3.79 5.96
CA LEU A 108 -3.92 4.46 4.69
C LEU A 108 -5.07 5.49 4.82
N LEU A 109 -6.17 5.12 5.45
CA LEU A 109 -7.31 6.01 5.62
C LEU A 109 -6.98 7.24 6.49
N PHE A 110 -6.55 7.02 7.74
CA PHE A 110 -6.48 8.09 8.73
C PHE A 110 -5.17 8.86 8.72
N ASP A 111 -4.04 8.19 8.45
CA ASP A 111 -2.73 8.86 8.45
C ASP A 111 -2.37 9.42 7.08
N VAL A 112 -2.92 8.86 6.01
CA VAL A 112 -2.50 9.21 4.65
C VAL A 112 -3.58 9.98 3.94
N TRP A 113 -4.70 9.33 3.61
CA TRP A 113 -5.77 9.95 2.83
C TRP A 113 -6.38 11.15 3.53
N LEU A 114 -6.91 10.99 4.75
CA LEU A 114 -7.55 12.10 5.47
C LEU A 114 -6.59 13.24 5.80
N GLN A 115 -5.28 12.97 5.91
CA GLN A 115 -4.27 14.01 6.16
C GLN A 115 -3.71 14.62 4.87
N GLY A 116 -4.00 14.04 3.70
CA GLY A 116 -3.38 14.42 2.43
C GLY A 116 -1.87 14.19 2.39
N ARG A 117 -1.33 13.18 3.09
CA ARG A 117 0.11 12.84 2.99
C ARG A 117 0.37 12.11 1.69
N SER A 118 1.50 12.36 1.03
CA SER A 118 1.88 11.59 -0.15
C SER A 118 2.00 10.09 0.17
N PHE A 119 1.72 9.26 -0.82
CA PHE A 119 1.91 7.82 -0.69
C PHE A 119 2.26 7.18 -2.03
N SER A 120 2.60 5.89 -2.00
CA SER A 120 2.63 5.05 -3.19
C SER A 120 1.96 3.72 -2.93
N ILE A 121 1.50 3.11 -4.02
CA ILE A 121 0.97 1.75 -4.05
C ILE A 121 1.92 0.93 -4.91
N ASN A 122 2.42 -0.16 -4.35
CA ASN A 122 3.40 -1.03 -4.97
C ASN A 122 2.95 -2.48 -4.86
N THR A 123 2.18 -2.92 -5.84
CA THR A 123 1.50 -4.22 -5.83
C THR A 123 2.14 -5.20 -6.81
N ALA A 124 2.09 -6.50 -6.51
CA ALA A 124 2.48 -7.55 -7.46
C ALA A 124 1.53 -7.66 -8.66
N ARG A 125 0.36 -7.01 -8.64
CA ARG A 125 -0.61 -7.00 -9.74
C ARG A 125 -0.04 -6.40 -11.03
N GLY A 126 -0.67 -6.73 -12.15
CA GLY A 126 -0.30 -6.27 -13.49
C GLY A 126 -1.18 -5.16 -14.05
N HIS A 127 -2.02 -4.52 -13.23
CA HIS A 127 -2.83 -3.38 -13.64
C HIS A 127 -1.97 -2.16 -13.98
N THR A 128 -2.46 -1.26 -14.83
CA THR A 128 -1.78 0.02 -15.12
C THR A 128 -1.86 0.98 -13.94
N PRO A 129 -0.92 1.95 -13.85
CA PRO A 129 -0.99 3.01 -12.84
C PRO A 129 -2.35 3.72 -12.81
N ASP A 130 -2.90 4.04 -13.98
CA ASP A 130 -4.21 4.71 -14.08
C ASP A 130 -5.35 3.85 -13.57
N ASN A 131 -5.34 2.53 -13.83
CA ASN A 131 -6.40 1.66 -13.33
C ASN A 131 -6.34 1.50 -11.80
N ILE A 132 -5.13 1.40 -11.23
CA ILE A 132 -4.96 1.36 -9.77
C ILE A 132 -5.45 2.68 -9.14
N LYS A 133 -5.05 3.83 -9.72
CA LYS A 133 -5.49 5.16 -9.29
C LYS A 133 -7.00 5.30 -9.32
N ASN A 134 -7.64 4.97 -10.44
CA ASN A 134 -9.08 5.08 -10.61
C ASN A 134 -9.83 4.17 -9.61
N SER A 135 -9.32 2.96 -9.39
CA SER A 135 -9.89 2.04 -8.39
C SER A 135 -9.81 2.60 -6.96
N ILE A 136 -8.71 3.30 -6.62
CA ILE A 136 -8.54 3.97 -5.33
C ILE A 136 -9.44 5.21 -5.22
N GLN A 137 -9.58 5.98 -6.30
CA GLN A 137 -10.48 7.11 -6.34
C GLN A 137 -11.93 6.66 -6.10
N ASP A 138 -12.40 5.64 -6.81
CA ASP A 138 -13.76 5.12 -6.63
C ASP A 138 -13.97 4.53 -5.24
N SER A 139 -12.93 3.89 -4.69
CA SER A 139 -12.90 3.40 -3.31
C SER A 139 -13.09 4.54 -2.31
N LEU A 140 -12.34 5.63 -2.45
CA LEU A 140 -12.43 6.82 -1.61
C LEU A 140 -13.82 7.46 -1.67
N MET A 141 -14.38 7.62 -2.87
CA MET A 141 -15.70 8.22 -3.07
C MET A 141 -16.85 7.35 -2.52
N THR A 142 -16.64 6.04 -2.43
CA THR A 142 -17.60 5.10 -1.83
C THR A 142 -17.46 5.03 -0.31
N LEU A 143 -16.22 5.11 0.18
CA LEU A 143 -15.90 4.94 1.59
C LEU A 143 -16.16 6.20 2.43
N LEU A 144 -15.89 7.39 1.89
CA LEU A 144 -16.00 8.63 2.63
C LEU A 144 -17.36 9.31 2.41
N SER A 145 -17.96 9.76 3.51
CA SER A 145 -19.11 10.64 3.46
C SER A 145 -18.75 12.00 2.81
N PRO A 146 -19.75 12.82 2.40
CA PRO A 146 -19.50 14.18 1.92
C PRO A 146 -18.69 15.03 2.91
N LYS A 147 -18.89 14.83 4.22
CA LYS A 147 -18.12 15.53 5.25
C LYS A 147 -16.69 14.99 5.36
N GLY A 148 -16.50 13.67 5.24
CA GLY A 148 -15.18 13.05 5.19
C GLY A 148 -14.34 13.57 4.02
N LEU A 149 -14.96 13.65 2.82
CA LEU A 149 -14.33 14.22 1.63
C LEU A 149 -13.94 15.70 1.84
N SER A 150 -14.80 16.49 2.48
CA SER A 150 -14.51 17.90 2.74
C SER A 150 -13.35 18.09 3.72
N ILE A 151 -13.28 17.27 4.77
CA ILE A 151 -12.15 17.25 5.71
C ILE A 151 -10.85 16.89 4.98
N MET A 152 -10.86 15.84 4.16
CA MET A 152 -9.71 15.43 3.36
C MET A 152 -9.24 16.57 2.44
N ALA A 153 -10.14 17.20 1.69
CA ALA A 153 -9.82 18.29 0.79
C ALA A 153 -9.24 19.50 1.54
N GLN A 154 -9.80 19.89 2.69
CA GLN A 154 -9.25 20.97 3.50
C GLN A 154 -7.84 20.66 4.00
N ASN A 155 -7.59 19.42 4.43
CA ASN A 155 -6.26 18.99 4.88
C ASN A 155 -5.23 19.01 3.74
N ILE A 156 -5.63 18.59 2.53
CA ILE A 156 -4.81 18.71 1.32
C ILE A 156 -4.50 20.18 1.03
N ARG A 157 -5.50 21.07 0.99
CA ARG A 157 -5.28 22.51 0.76
C ARG A 157 -4.29 23.10 1.75
N ASN A 158 -4.47 22.78 3.03
CA ASN A 158 -3.59 23.28 4.10
C ASN A 158 -2.15 22.73 3.96
N ARG A 159 -2.00 21.44 3.67
CA ARG A 159 -0.70 20.78 3.57
C ARG A 159 0.11 21.27 2.36
N TYR A 160 -0.53 21.40 1.21
CA TYR A 160 0.12 21.79 -0.04
C TYR A 160 -0.02 23.29 -0.36
N GLN A 161 -0.60 24.08 0.57
CA GLN A 161 -0.82 25.52 0.43
C GLN A 161 -1.54 25.88 -0.88
N LEU A 162 -2.56 25.10 -1.23
CA LEU A 162 -3.35 25.35 -2.43
C LEU A 162 -4.23 26.58 -2.19
N VAL A 163 -3.98 27.64 -2.97
CA VAL A 163 -4.79 28.85 -2.98
C VAL A 163 -5.72 28.79 -4.19
N ASN A 164 -6.73 27.92 -4.13
CA ASN A 164 -7.75 27.78 -5.17
C ASN A 164 -9.17 27.70 -4.56
N ASN A 165 -10.16 28.03 -5.38
CA ASN A 165 -11.59 27.85 -5.05
C ASN A 165 -12.13 26.57 -5.70
N ASP A 166 -11.25 25.61 -5.99
CA ASP A 166 -11.61 24.35 -6.62
C ASP A 166 -12.50 23.52 -5.69
N SER A 167 -13.39 22.72 -6.27
CA SER A 167 -14.24 21.82 -5.49
C SER A 167 -13.43 20.81 -4.68
N ASP A 168 -13.99 20.26 -3.60
CA ASP A 168 -13.32 19.25 -2.78
C ASP A 168 -12.89 18.04 -3.61
N THR A 169 -13.74 17.59 -4.54
CA THR A 169 -13.42 16.53 -5.49
C THR A 169 -12.23 16.88 -6.37
N THR A 170 -12.19 18.09 -6.92
CA THR A 170 -11.07 18.57 -7.77
C THR A 170 -9.76 18.58 -6.99
N VAL A 171 -9.77 19.02 -5.73
CA VAL A 171 -8.58 19.02 -4.85
C VAL A 171 -8.11 17.61 -4.55
N ILE A 172 -9.03 16.68 -4.27
CA ILE A 172 -8.69 15.27 -4.03
C ILE A 172 -8.09 14.64 -5.28
N TRP A 173 -8.64 14.89 -6.47
CA TRP A 173 -8.10 14.37 -7.73
C TRP A 173 -6.71 14.93 -8.03
N TRP A 174 -6.52 16.24 -7.86
CA TRP A 174 -5.19 16.85 -7.95
C TRP A 174 -4.18 16.15 -7.04
N TYR A 175 -4.57 15.82 -5.82
CA TYR A 175 -3.73 15.12 -4.86
C TYR A 175 -3.41 13.69 -5.31
N LEU A 176 -4.39 12.92 -5.77
CA LEU A 176 -4.19 11.55 -6.25
C LEU A 176 -3.35 11.49 -7.54
N ASP A 177 -3.44 12.50 -8.40
CA ASP A 177 -2.63 12.61 -9.62
C ASP A 177 -1.19 13.05 -9.35
N ARG A 178 -1.00 14.01 -8.44
CA ARG A 178 0.29 14.68 -8.27
C ARG A 178 1.13 14.12 -7.14
N CYS A 179 0.52 13.61 -6.08
CA CYS A 179 1.22 13.24 -4.83
C CYS A 179 1.37 11.73 -4.65
N THR A 180 0.98 10.94 -5.66
CA THR A 180 0.87 9.49 -5.55
C THR A 180 1.57 8.78 -6.70
N MET A 181 2.25 7.66 -6.39
CA MET A 181 2.77 6.75 -7.40
C MET A 181 2.06 5.40 -7.33
N TYR A 182 1.65 4.86 -8.48
CA TYR A 182 0.95 3.58 -8.57
C TYR A 182 1.74 2.63 -9.45
N TYR A 183 2.24 1.55 -8.85
CA TYR A 183 3.11 0.59 -9.50
C TYR A 183 2.53 -0.81 -9.48
N GLY A 184 2.15 -1.31 -10.66
CA GLY A 184 1.80 -2.71 -10.89
C GLY A 184 3.03 -3.52 -11.31
N GLY A 185 3.63 -4.26 -10.37
CA GLY A 185 4.85 -5.05 -10.55
C GLY A 185 4.82 -6.03 -11.72
N ALA A 186 3.67 -6.64 -12.01
CA ALA A 186 3.52 -7.56 -13.13
C ALA A 186 3.16 -6.87 -14.46
N ASN A 187 3.02 -5.55 -14.49
CA ASN A 187 2.70 -4.79 -15.70
C ASN A 187 3.94 -4.73 -16.61
N ILE A 188 3.89 -5.40 -17.76
CA ILE A 188 5.04 -5.51 -18.67
C ILE A 188 5.43 -4.17 -19.30
N GLU A 189 4.47 -3.32 -19.65
CA GLU A 189 4.75 -2.02 -20.27
C GLU A 189 5.37 -1.05 -19.28
N LEU A 190 4.88 -1.04 -18.03
CA LEU A 190 5.49 -0.28 -16.94
C LEU A 190 6.93 -0.76 -16.67
N ARG A 191 7.15 -2.08 -16.62
CA ARG A 191 8.51 -2.63 -16.47
C ARG A 191 9.42 -2.27 -17.64
N LYS A 192 8.93 -2.27 -18.88
CA LYS A 192 9.70 -1.82 -20.05
C LYS A 192 10.05 -0.34 -19.95
N HIS A 193 9.08 0.50 -19.57
CA HIS A 193 9.28 1.93 -19.36
C HIS A 193 10.40 2.21 -18.35
N HIS A 194 10.48 1.40 -17.29
CA HIS A 194 11.53 1.48 -16.28
C HIS A 194 12.77 0.62 -16.56
N MET A 195 12.87 -0.01 -17.75
CA MET A 195 14.00 -0.86 -18.16
C MET A 195 14.26 -2.09 -17.26
N ILE A 196 13.21 -2.61 -16.60
CA ILE A 196 13.26 -3.75 -15.68
C ILE A 196 12.40 -4.95 -16.13
N SER A 197 12.02 -5.01 -17.42
CA SER A 197 11.19 -6.09 -17.97
C SER A 197 11.83 -7.48 -17.87
N HIS A 198 13.16 -7.54 -17.75
CA HIS A 198 13.94 -8.77 -17.54
C HIS A 198 13.89 -9.29 -16.09
N ILE A 199 13.45 -8.46 -15.14
CA ILE A 199 13.36 -8.84 -13.73
C ILE A 199 12.05 -9.58 -13.49
N THR A 200 12.14 -10.76 -12.88
CA THR A 200 10.99 -11.64 -12.57
C THR A 200 10.72 -11.76 -11.07
N ASN A 201 11.69 -11.40 -10.22
CA ASN A 201 11.52 -11.39 -8.77
C ASN A 201 10.69 -10.17 -8.35
N SER A 202 9.52 -10.44 -7.76
CA SER A 202 8.59 -9.39 -7.32
C SER A 202 9.17 -8.49 -6.23
N SER A 203 9.88 -9.05 -5.25
CA SER A 203 10.48 -8.29 -4.15
C SER A 203 11.51 -7.29 -4.66
N LEU A 204 12.36 -7.69 -5.62
CA LEU A 204 13.32 -6.80 -6.28
C LEU A 204 12.64 -5.71 -7.12
N ILE A 205 11.54 -6.02 -7.81
CA ILE A 205 10.75 -5.01 -8.53
C ILE A 205 10.20 -3.99 -7.53
N LYS A 206 9.67 -4.44 -6.39
CA LYS A 206 9.14 -3.54 -5.36
C LYS A 206 10.22 -2.61 -4.81
N THR A 207 11.43 -3.09 -4.53
CA THR A 207 12.54 -2.24 -4.06
C THR A 207 12.95 -1.19 -5.09
N ILE A 208 12.96 -1.54 -6.39
CA ILE A 208 13.26 -0.57 -7.46
C ILE A 208 12.21 0.54 -7.52
N TYR A 209 10.93 0.19 -7.38
CA TYR A 209 9.87 1.18 -7.34
C TYR A 209 9.88 2.02 -6.06
N GLN A 210 10.29 1.45 -4.94
CA GLN A 210 10.48 2.20 -3.70
C GLN A 210 11.61 3.23 -3.84
N ASP A 211 12.75 2.83 -4.41
CA ASP A 211 13.88 3.73 -4.68
C ASP A 211 13.42 4.92 -5.55
N LYS A 212 12.68 4.65 -6.62
CA LYS A 212 12.07 5.70 -7.45
C LYS A 212 11.13 6.61 -6.65
N TYR A 213 10.33 6.03 -5.76
CA TYR A 213 9.42 6.79 -4.92
C TYR A 213 10.14 7.70 -3.91
N ILE A 214 11.25 7.23 -3.32
CA ILE A 214 12.12 8.03 -2.44
C ILE A 214 12.62 9.27 -3.18
N HIS A 215 13.18 9.08 -4.37
CA HIS A 215 13.71 10.17 -5.18
C HIS A 215 12.62 11.13 -5.66
N TRP A 216 11.49 10.60 -6.13
CA TRP A 216 10.33 11.41 -6.48
C TRP A 216 9.85 12.26 -5.30
N PHE A 217 9.73 11.66 -4.10
CA PHE A 217 9.25 12.37 -2.92
C PHE A 217 10.21 13.50 -2.51
N HIS A 218 11.52 13.27 -2.65
CA HIS A 218 12.53 14.31 -2.43
C HIS A 218 12.33 15.50 -3.39
N ASP A 219 12.21 15.23 -4.69
CA ASP A 219 12.06 16.28 -5.71
C ASP A 219 10.74 17.03 -5.54
N PHE A 220 9.66 16.29 -5.30
CA PHE A 220 8.34 16.84 -5.03
C PHE A 220 8.33 17.72 -3.77
N SER A 221 9.01 17.29 -2.70
CA SER A 221 9.08 18.06 -1.47
C SER A 221 9.87 19.37 -1.65
N LYS A 222 10.95 19.36 -2.45
CA LYS A 222 11.67 20.59 -2.83
C LYS A 222 10.79 21.55 -3.62
N GLU A 223 10.01 21.03 -4.57
CA GLU A 223 9.08 21.83 -5.37
C GLU A 223 8.04 22.53 -4.49
N ILE A 224 7.40 21.79 -3.58
CA ILE A 224 6.33 22.30 -2.72
C ILE A 224 6.86 23.27 -1.66
N LEU A 225 7.96 22.94 -0.99
CA LEU A 225 8.45 23.70 0.15
C LEU A 225 9.30 24.92 -0.24
N LYS A 226 9.75 24.99 -1.50
CA LYS A 226 10.59 26.09 -2.03
C LYS A 226 11.79 26.42 -1.13
N SER A 227 12.26 25.45 -0.37
CA SER A 227 13.32 25.58 0.63
C SER A 227 14.03 24.25 0.81
N GLU A 228 15.25 24.30 1.35
CA GLU A 228 15.97 23.09 1.74
C GLU A 228 15.26 22.40 2.91
N ILE A 229 15.16 21.08 2.83
CA ILE A 229 14.53 20.26 3.88
C ILE A 229 15.58 19.99 4.96
N ASP A 230 15.49 20.74 6.06
CA ASP A 230 16.37 20.58 7.22
C ASP A 230 15.72 19.79 8.38
N TYR A 231 14.55 19.19 8.12
CA TYR A 231 13.82 18.38 9.10
C TYR A 231 13.84 16.89 8.71
N PRO A 232 13.75 15.96 9.68
CA PRO A 232 13.79 14.53 9.40
C PRO A 232 12.55 14.07 8.62
N VAL A 233 12.77 13.52 7.42
CA VAL A 233 11.73 12.87 6.62
C VAL A 233 11.53 11.43 7.08
N LYS A 234 10.30 11.06 7.42
CA LYS A 234 9.90 9.69 7.80
C LYS A 234 9.25 8.98 6.63
N MET A 235 9.76 7.80 6.28
CA MET A 235 9.20 6.98 5.21
C MET A 235 8.77 5.61 5.72
N GLY A 236 7.50 5.27 5.54
CA GLY A 236 6.97 3.93 5.81
C GLY A 236 6.93 3.05 4.56
N PHE A 237 7.22 1.76 4.70
CA PHE A 237 6.90 0.72 3.73
C PHE A 237 6.12 -0.40 4.42
N SER A 238 5.00 -0.83 3.86
CA SER A 238 4.14 -1.88 4.45
C SER A 238 3.80 -2.95 3.43
N ASP A 239 4.00 -4.21 3.80
CA ASP A 239 3.79 -5.38 2.95
C ASP A 239 3.46 -6.61 3.81
N ASP A 240 2.64 -7.51 3.28
CA ASP A 240 2.25 -8.77 3.92
C ASP A 240 3.20 -9.93 3.53
N GLY A 241 4.03 -9.73 2.49
CA GLY A 241 5.03 -10.69 2.03
C GLY A 241 6.39 -10.51 2.74
N TYR A 242 6.85 -11.56 3.42
CA TYR A 242 8.11 -11.53 4.18
C TYR A 242 9.32 -11.13 3.32
N ASP A 243 9.48 -11.77 2.16
CA ASP A 243 10.61 -11.49 1.26
C ASP A 243 10.59 -10.02 0.80
N ASN A 244 9.42 -9.43 0.58
CA ASN A 244 9.30 -8.01 0.20
C ASN A 244 9.80 -7.11 1.33
N THR A 245 9.36 -7.36 2.57
CA THR A 245 9.80 -6.64 3.76
C THR A 245 11.31 -6.76 3.97
N LYS A 246 11.88 -7.97 3.83
CA LYS A 246 13.32 -8.22 3.97
C LYS A 246 14.13 -7.49 2.89
N TYR A 247 13.76 -7.64 1.62
CA TYR A 247 14.44 -6.95 0.51
C TYR A 247 14.36 -5.43 0.67
N MET A 248 13.24 -4.91 1.19
CA MET A 248 13.11 -3.48 1.43
C MET A 248 14.05 -2.99 2.52
N LEU A 249 14.20 -3.76 3.58
CA LEU A 249 15.15 -3.48 4.64
C LEU A 249 16.58 -3.43 4.11
N GLU A 250 17.00 -4.47 3.38
CA GLU A 250 18.32 -4.54 2.74
C GLU A 250 18.56 -3.36 1.78
N CYS A 251 17.52 -2.96 1.02
CA CYS A 251 17.56 -1.81 0.14
C CYS A 251 17.87 -0.51 0.92
N PHE A 252 17.10 -0.20 1.98
CA PHE A 252 17.32 1.00 2.78
C PHE A 252 18.68 1.03 3.48
N LEU A 253 19.14 -0.12 3.97
CA LEU A 253 20.47 -0.26 4.56
C LEU A 253 21.56 0.02 3.53
N SER A 254 21.48 -0.61 2.35
CA SER A 254 22.41 -0.37 1.25
C SER A 254 22.41 1.10 0.82
N MET A 255 21.26 1.77 0.76
CA MET A 255 21.19 3.20 0.40
C MET A 255 21.92 4.07 1.44
N ARG A 256 21.76 3.75 2.73
CA ARG A 256 22.44 4.47 3.81
C ARG A 256 23.95 4.25 3.77
N GLU A 257 24.40 3.00 3.65
CA GLU A 257 25.82 2.66 3.57
C GLU A 257 26.53 3.30 2.38
N LYS A 258 25.87 3.28 1.22
CA LYS A 258 26.40 3.87 -0.03
C LYS A 258 26.19 5.39 -0.11
N LYS A 259 25.55 6.00 0.89
CA LYS A 259 25.20 7.43 0.93
C LYS A 259 24.46 7.88 -0.33
N THR A 260 23.52 7.06 -0.80
CA THR A 260 22.67 7.37 -1.96
C THR A 260 21.31 7.96 -1.56
N LEU A 261 21.07 8.11 -0.25
CA LEU A 261 19.86 8.75 0.26
C LEU A 261 19.82 10.23 -0.15
N PRO A 262 18.63 10.75 -0.53
CA PRO A 262 18.50 12.17 -0.83
C PRO A 262 18.70 13.08 0.40
N TYR A 263 18.55 12.54 1.61
CA TYR A 263 18.75 13.25 2.87
C TYR A 263 19.46 12.37 3.90
N ASP A 264 20.42 12.92 4.64
CA ASP A 264 21.12 12.21 5.71
C ASP A 264 20.20 11.90 6.91
N ASN A 265 19.19 12.75 7.14
CA ASN A 265 18.26 12.67 8.26
C ASN A 265 16.97 11.87 7.95
N MET A 266 16.92 11.16 6.82
CA MET A 266 15.80 10.27 6.48
C MET A 266 15.69 9.11 7.48
N LYS A 267 14.47 8.84 7.94
CA LYS A 267 14.12 7.74 8.84
C LYS A 267 13.16 6.80 8.14
N PHE A 268 13.54 5.54 8.02
CA PHE A 268 12.73 4.48 7.44
C PHE A 268 12.01 3.68 8.51
N ARG A 269 10.79 3.26 8.18
CA ARG A 269 10.02 2.28 8.93
C ARG A 269 9.51 1.23 7.98
N VAL A 270 9.71 -0.03 8.33
CA VAL A 270 9.28 -1.18 7.55
C VAL A 270 8.28 -1.97 8.39
N TYR A 271 7.09 -2.22 7.84
CA TYR A 271 5.99 -2.91 8.48
C TYR A 271 5.76 -4.24 7.77
N TYR A 272 5.74 -5.33 8.54
CA TYR A 272 5.34 -6.65 8.07
C TYR A 272 3.94 -6.97 8.59
N THR A 273 3.03 -7.32 7.69
CA THR A 273 1.60 -7.49 7.99
C THR A 273 1.05 -8.90 7.74
N GLY A 274 1.88 -9.89 7.38
CA GLY A 274 1.45 -11.26 7.05
C GLY A 274 0.98 -12.11 8.24
N GLU A 275 0.22 -13.19 7.96
CA GLU A 275 -0.48 -14.01 8.99
C GLU A 275 0.36 -15.12 9.65
N HIS A 276 1.41 -15.64 8.99
CA HIS A 276 2.19 -16.80 9.49
C HIS A 276 3.38 -16.40 10.36
N ILE A 277 3.08 -15.64 11.41
CA ILE A 277 4.08 -14.99 12.22
C ILE A 277 4.85 -15.98 13.11
N ASP A 278 4.23 -16.93 13.80
CA ASP A 278 4.91 -17.63 14.90
C ASP A 278 6.11 -18.54 14.52
N VAL A 279 6.20 -19.02 13.28
CA VAL A 279 7.32 -19.87 12.79
C VAL A 279 8.38 -19.06 12.05
N VAL A 280 7.97 -17.97 11.39
CA VAL A 280 8.87 -17.11 10.61
C VAL A 280 9.49 -16.04 11.53
N GLN A 281 8.78 -15.61 12.58
CA GLN A 281 9.16 -14.56 13.53
C GLN A 281 10.48 -14.82 14.27
N LYS A 282 10.80 -16.07 14.66
CA LYS A 282 12.08 -16.36 15.31
C LYS A 282 13.27 -16.16 14.36
N ASN A 283 13.13 -16.59 13.11
CA ASN A 283 14.19 -16.44 12.10
C ASN A 283 14.26 -14.99 11.59
N ILE A 284 13.12 -14.29 11.48
CA ILE A 284 13.05 -12.89 11.09
C ILE A 284 13.63 -12.00 12.16
N GLU A 285 13.17 -12.08 13.40
CA GLU A 285 13.67 -11.24 14.47
C GLU A 285 15.15 -11.53 14.71
N GLU A 286 15.60 -12.79 14.67
CA GLU A 286 17.04 -13.11 14.79
C GLU A 286 17.86 -12.62 13.59
N GLU A 287 17.42 -12.76 12.34
CA GLU A 287 18.13 -12.22 11.18
C GLU A 287 18.07 -10.69 11.10
N ILE A 288 16.92 -10.09 11.40
CA ILE A 288 16.70 -8.64 11.38
C ILE A 288 17.45 -7.99 12.54
N ILE A 289 17.43 -8.52 13.77
CA ILE A 289 18.24 -8.01 14.89
C ILE A 289 19.73 -8.21 14.62
N LYS A 290 20.13 -9.31 13.96
CA LYS A 290 21.53 -9.58 13.60
C LYS A 290 22.03 -8.68 12.46
N ILE A 291 21.16 -8.29 11.52
CA ILE A 291 21.44 -7.27 10.50
C ILE A 291 21.42 -5.86 11.14
N LEU A 292 20.51 -5.62 12.09
CA LEU A 292 20.25 -4.32 12.73
C LEU A 292 20.94 -4.17 14.08
N GLY A 293 22.26 -4.31 14.15
CA GLY A 293 22.99 -3.62 15.22
C GLY A 293 22.61 -2.13 15.16
N SER A 294 21.66 -1.70 16.01
CA SER A 294 20.91 -0.45 15.97
C SER A 294 21.46 0.61 15.00
N ILE A 295 21.03 0.58 13.73
CA ILE A 295 21.31 1.67 12.81
C ILE A 295 20.23 2.72 13.04
N ASP A 296 20.64 3.89 13.55
CA ASP A 296 19.75 5.03 13.77
C ASP A 296 18.91 5.30 12.52
N GLY A 297 17.58 5.20 12.68
CA GLY A 297 16.64 5.57 11.63
C GLY A 297 16.13 4.44 10.73
N VAL A 298 16.29 3.16 11.06
CA VAL A 298 15.50 2.07 10.44
C VAL A 298 14.83 1.24 11.53
N ILE A 299 13.49 1.20 11.55
CA ILE A 299 12.70 0.47 12.54
C ILE A 299 11.80 -0.55 11.83
N VAL A 300 11.82 -1.80 12.30
CA VAL A 300 10.87 -2.83 11.88
C VAL A 300 9.80 -2.98 12.94
N GLU A 301 8.53 -2.83 12.57
CA GLU A 301 7.39 -2.96 13.48
C GLU A 301 6.40 -4.03 12.97
N LYS A 302 6.02 -4.97 13.84
CA LYS A 302 4.90 -5.90 13.63
C LYS A 302 3.60 -5.17 13.94
N LYS A 303 2.73 -5.01 12.95
CA LYS A 303 1.45 -4.31 13.17
C LYS A 303 0.32 -4.98 12.39
N GLN A 304 -0.63 -5.55 13.13
CA GLN A 304 -2.00 -5.62 12.67
C GLN A 304 -2.71 -4.38 13.21
N HIS A 305 -3.11 -3.45 12.34
CA HIS A 305 -3.97 -2.37 12.80
C HIS A 305 -5.42 -2.81 12.69
N SER A 306 -5.98 -3.28 13.80
CA SER A 306 -7.41 -3.09 13.97
C SER A 306 -7.71 -1.61 14.15
N LEU A 307 -8.95 -1.21 13.93
CA LEU A 307 -9.41 0.14 14.22
C LEU A 307 -9.09 0.52 15.68
N ALA A 308 -9.23 -0.42 16.61
CA ALA A 308 -8.91 -0.22 18.03
C ALA A 308 -7.40 -0.02 18.29
N ASP A 309 -6.53 -0.72 17.56
CA ASP A 309 -5.08 -0.57 17.71
C ASP A 309 -4.60 0.78 17.18
N TYR A 310 -5.19 1.25 16.07
CA TYR A 310 -4.93 2.60 15.57
C TYR A 310 -5.27 3.67 16.62
N TYR A 311 -6.39 3.52 17.33
CA TYR A 311 -6.78 4.46 18.38
C TYR A 311 -5.85 4.46 19.59
N LYS A 312 -5.41 3.29 20.04
CA LYS A 312 -4.40 3.20 21.11
C LYS A 312 -3.12 3.96 20.74
N GLU A 313 -2.69 3.89 19.49
CA GLU A 313 -1.50 4.63 19.03
C GLU A 313 -1.69 6.15 18.97
N LEU A 314 -2.87 6.62 18.57
CA LEU A 314 -3.19 8.05 18.62
C LEU A 314 -3.19 8.57 20.06
N GLN A 315 -3.68 7.78 21.02
CA GLN A 315 -3.67 8.12 22.44
C GLN A 315 -2.24 8.23 23.00
N VAL A 316 -1.35 7.30 22.62
CA VAL A 316 0.05 7.28 23.11
C VAL A 316 0.87 8.43 22.52
N ASN A 317 0.64 8.81 21.26
CA ASN A 317 1.46 9.82 20.58
C ASN A 317 0.96 11.27 20.74
N GLY A 318 -0.18 11.49 21.40
CA GLY A 318 -0.75 12.83 21.62
C GLY A 318 -1.16 13.57 20.32
N GLU A 319 -1.15 12.89 19.17
CA GLU A 319 -1.62 13.42 17.89
C GLU A 319 -3.15 13.35 17.88
N SER A 320 -3.81 14.26 18.61
CA SER A 320 -5.24 14.47 18.46
C SER A 320 -5.52 15.14 17.11
N ILE A 321 -6.19 14.41 16.22
CA ILE A 321 -6.73 14.96 14.96
C ILE A 321 -7.92 15.91 15.25
N PHE A 322 -8.43 15.92 16.49
CA PHE A 322 -9.56 16.74 16.94
C PHE A 322 -9.15 17.60 18.14
N GLN A 323 -8.68 18.82 17.87
CA GLN A 323 -8.54 19.84 18.91
C GLN A 323 -9.94 20.31 19.32
N ASP A 324 -10.52 19.66 20.33
CA ASP A 324 -11.05 20.33 21.52
C ASP A 324 -11.66 19.30 22.50
N ASP A 325 -11.57 19.66 23.77
CA ASP A 325 -12.21 19.06 24.96
C ASP A 325 -11.80 17.65 25.41
N LYS A 326 -10.84 17.67 26.34
CA LYS A 326 -10.64 16.65 27.38
C LYS A 326 -11.97 16.36 28.09
N HIS A 327 -12.77 15.40 27.61
CA HIS A 327 -13.60 14.44 28.36
C HIS A 327 -14.52 13.64 27.42
N ASN A 328 -14.55 12.30 27.60
CA ASN A 328 -15.30 11.29 26.85
C ASN A 328 -15.11 11.31 25.32
N TYR A 329 -13.99 10.71 24.87
CA TYR A 329 -13.62 10.63 23.45
C TYR A 329 -14.10 9.36 22.73
N ASP A 330 -14.34 8.23 23.42
CA ASP A 330 -14.68 6.97 22.71
C ASP A 330 -16.00 7.08 21.93
N ASP A 331 -17.05 7.66 22.53
CA ASP A 331 -18.34 7.84 21.85
C ASP A 331 -18.28 8.96 20.79
N LYS A 332 -17.61 10.08 21.07
CA LYS A 332 -17.53 11.21 20.13
C LYS A 332 -16.66 10.92 18.91
N ILE A 333 -15.59 10.14 19.05
CA ILE A 333 -14.74 9.71 17.93
C ILE A 333 -15.49 8.69 17.09
N TYR A 334 -16.18 7.72 17.71
CA TYR A 334 -17.01 6.76 16.99
C TYR A 334 -18.16 7.43 16.23
N GLU A 335 -18.81 8.43 16.82
CA GLU A 335 -19.80 9.26 16.13
C GLU A 335 -19.18 10.14 15.04
N SER A 336 -17.98 10.69 15.26
CA SER A 336 -17.25 11.43 14.23
C SER A 336 -16.84 10.53 13.04
N LEU A 337 -16.54 9.25 13.31
CA LEU A 337 -16.27 8.24 12.28
C LEU A 337 -17.50 7.85 11.50
N LYS A 338 -18.65 7.61 12.15
CA LYS A 338 -19.95 7.43 11.44
C LYS A 338 -20.33 8.63 10.60
N ILE A 339 -19.82 9.81 10.96
CA ILE A 339 -20.04 11.03 10.19
C ILE A 339 -19.03 11.13 9.03
N MET A 340 -17.87 10.49 9.10
CA MET A 340 -16.81 10.53 8.09
C MET A 340 -16.84 9.36 7.10
N LEU A 341 -17.25 8.17 7.56
CA LEU A 341 -17.53 6.94 6.83
C LEU A 341 -19.05 6.81 6.69
#